data_AF-A0A1B7HH12-F1
#
_entry.id   AF-A0A1B7HH12-F1
#
_cell.length_a   1.000
_cell.length_b   1.000
_cell.length_c   1.000
_cell.angle_alpha   90.00
_cell.angle_beta   90.00
_cell.angle_gamma   90.00
#
_symmetry.space_group_name_H-M   'P 1'
#
loop_
_entity.id
_entity.type
_entity.pdbx_description
1 polymer ?
#
loop_
_entity_poly.entity_id
_entity_poly.type
_entity_poly.pdbx_seq_one_letter_code
_entity_poly.pdbx_strand_id
1 'polypeptide(L)'
;MKKSFLLHQIRKYIGLFKENIPCVRPAIFGSIIIATSYLILPVMANGASASITQKLSPPATHQTRVALFNQAIADDLSGHNQAARKVYDELTGSDISADIAVPSAINLVALGKFDAAEKAFDGLAAIADARVSDYAHLWQLWLSARTHAGKPASLKKELAMLTSGMDASSPSQQALIRLYSGKGSTEAVFAAIAAMPGTDELQRRDALTEATFFTGGYLQYVARNNKAALGLYEREQNQLNSTSLERPLIIKAAASLQAAKH
;
A
#
# COMPACT_ATOMS: atom_id res chain seq x y z
N MET A 1 -0.18 17.75 -25.52
CA MET A 1 -1.47 17.10 -25.12
C MET A 1 -1.40 16.06 -23.99
N LYS A 2 -0.23 15.61 -23.50
CA LYS A 2 -0.15 14.58 -22.43
C LYS A 2 -0.28 15.09 -20.97
N LYS A 3 0.00 16.37 -20.69
CA LYS A 3 -0.08 16.93 -19.32
C LYS A 3 -1.51 17.11 -18.79
N SER A 4 -2.49 17.38 -19.67
CA SER A 4 -3.89 17.59 -19.27
C SER A 4 -4.58 16.30 -18.78
N PHE A 5 -4.23 15.16 -19.36
CA PHE A 5 -4.80 13.86 -18.99
C PHE A 5 -4.30 13.38 -17.61
N LEU A 6 -3.01 13.58 -17.30
CA LEU A 6 -2.46 13.27 -15.97
C LEU A 6 -3.08 14.14 -14.88
N LEU A 7 -3.26 15.45 -15.11
CA LEU A 7 -3.91 16.36 -14.17
C LEU A 7 -5.40 16.02 -13.94
N HIS A 8 -6.09 15.48 -14.95
CA HIS A 8 -7.48 15.01 -14.82
C HIS A 8 -7.58 13.70 -14.03
N GLN A 9 -6.64 12.77 -14.21
CA GLN A 9 -6.56 11.52 -13.42
C GLN A 9 -6.16 11.79 -11.96
N ILE A 10 -5.27 12.76 -11.71
CA ILE A 10 -4.85 13.18 -10.35
C ILE A 10 -6.00 13.85 -9.57
N ARG A 11 -6.85 14.66 -10.24
CA ARG A 11 -8.05 15.23 -9.58
C ARG A 11 -9.05 14.17 -9.13
N LYS A 12 -9.10 13.02 -9.80
CA LYS A 12 -9.98 11.89 -9.42
C LYS A 12 -9.52 11.23 -8.10
N TYR A 13 -8.23 11.29 -7.78
CA TYR A 13 -7.68 10.78 -6.52
C TYR A 13 -8.11 11.62 -5.30
N ILE A 14 -8.27 12.94 -5.49
CA ILE A 14 -8.73 13.85 -4.43
C ILE A 14 -10.24 13.66 -4.15
N GLY A 15 -11.06 13.38 -5.17
CA GLY A 15 -12.49 13.09 -4.99
C GLY A 15 -12.76 11.74 -4.31
N LEU A 16 -11.94 10.71 -4.57
CA LEU A 16 -12.16 9.36 -4.05
C LEU A 16 -11.75 9.15 -2.58
N PHE A 17 -10.90 10.01 -2.03
CA PHE A 17 -10.59 10.02 -0.60
C PHE A 17 -11.40 11.06 0.21
N LYS A 18 -12.01 12.07 -0.44
CA LYS A 18 -12.76 13.14 0.27
C LYS A 18 -14.28 13.19 0.04
N GLU A 19 -14.85 12.62 -1.03
CA GLU A 19 -16.25 12.93 -1.41
C GLU A 19 -17.30 11.84 -1.11
N ASN A 20 -17.03 10.85 -0.25
CA ASN A 20 -18.07 9.93 0.23
C ASN A 20 -18.04 9.74 1.76
N ILE A 21 -18.18 10.84 2.51
CA ILE A 21 -18.40 10.81 3.96
C ILE A 21 -19.72 11.52 4.28
N PRO A 22 -20.84 10.79 4.50
CA PRO A 22 -21.89 11.29 5.37
C PRO A 22 -21.52 10.95 6.83
N CYS A 23 -21.27 12.01 7.60
CA CYS A 23 -21.35 12.09 9.06
C CYS A 23 -20.41 11.21 9.91
N VAL A 24 -19.43 11.83 10.59
CA VAL A 24 -19.43 12.06 12.05
C VAL A 24 -18.53 13.28 12.36
N ARG A 25 -19.00 14.12 13.29
CA ARG A 25 -18.43 15.38 13.78
C ARG A 25 -17.08 15.23 14.52
N PRO A 26 -16.30 16.32 14.65
CA PRO A 26 -14.93 16.28 15.14
C PRO A 26 -14.87 16.19 16.66
N ALA A 27 -14.08 15.27 17.19
CA ALA A 27 -13.63 15.29 18.57
C ALA A 27 -12.21 15.87 18.64
N ILE A 28 -12.12 16.94 19.41
CA ILE A 28 -10.96 17.76 19.72
C ILE A 28 -9.91 16.93 20.47
N PHE A 29 -8.67 16.91 19.98
CA PHE A 29 -7.48 16.64 20.77
C PHE A 29 -6.48 17.75 20.39
N GLY A 30 -6.08 18.68 21.26
CA GLY A 30 -5.67 18.46 22.65
C GLY A 30 -4.15 18.43 22.67
N SER A 31 -3.53 19.57 22.33
CA SER A 31 -2.07 19.75 22.33
C SER A 31 -1.49 19.51 23.71
N ILE A 32 -0.69 18.46 23.88
CA ILE A 32 0.17 18.30 25.06
C ILE A 32 1.51 18.94 24.74
N ILE A 33 1.72 20.15 25.27
CA ILE A 33 3.02 20.82 25.33
C ILE A 33 3.76 20.23 26.52
N ILE A 34 4.82 19.45 26.28
CA ILE A 34 5.78 19.11 27.33
C ILE A 34 6.82 20.23 27.38
N ALA A 35 6.63 21.15 28.32
CA ALA A 35 7.66 22.11 28.71
C ALA A 35 8.78 21.36 29.45
N THR A 36 9.99 21.35 28.88
CA THR A 36 11.20 20.95 29.59
C THR A 36 12.12 22.15 29.73
N SER A 37 12.19 22.65 30.97
CA SER A 37 13.08 23.69 31.44
C SER A 37 14.53 23.19 31.41
N TYR A 38 15.43 23.95 30.79
CA TYR A 38 16.87 23.88 31.05
C TYR A 38 17.40 25.28 31.36
N LEU A 39 17.88 25.45 32.60
CA LEU A 39 18.70 26.55 33.07
C LEU A 39 20.16 26.10 33.00
N ILE A 40 20.98 26.69 32.12
CA ILE A 40 22.45 26.73 32.28
C ILE A 40 22.97 28.10 31.79
N LEU A 41 23.81 28.71 32.64
CA LEU A 41 24.46 30.03 32.55
C LEU A 41 25.49 30.17 31.41
N PRO A 42 25.94 31.39 31.05
CA PRO A 42 26.77 31.65 29.88
C PRO A 42 28.26 31.43 30.17
N VAL A 43 28.97 30.79 29.23
CA VAL A 43 30.44 30.87 29.11
C VAL A 43 30.75 31.66 27.84
N MET A 44 31.45 32.78 28.03
CA MET A 44 32.08 33.54 26.96
C MET A 44 33.38 32.85 26.54
N ALA A 45 33.51 32.49 25.27
CA ALA A 45 34.81 32.27 24.64
C ALA A 45 34.73 32.61 23.14
N ASN A 46 35.47 33.65 22.77
CA ASN A 46 35.73 34.06 21.39
C ASN A 46 36.50 32.96 20.65
N GLY A 47 35.92 32.48 19.55
CA GLY A 47 36.61 31.71 18.53
C GLY A 47 35.81 31.84 17.24
N ALA A 48 36.40 32.45 16.22
CA ALA A 48 35.76 32.70 14.94
C ALA A 48 35.33 31.39 14.27
N SER A 49 34.06 31.02 14.41
CA SER A 49 33.43 29.99 13.59
C SER A 49 32.89 30.65 12.33
N ALA A 50 33.42 30.23 11.19
CA ALA A 50 32.79 30.48 9.90
C ALA A 50 31.40 29.84 9.92
N SER A 51 30.37 30.65 10.14
CA SER A 51 28.97 30.25 10.06
C SER A 51 28.70 29.80 8.62
N ILE A 52 28.72 28.50 8.37
CA ILE A 52 28.01 27.93 7.23
C ILE A 52 26.54 28.15 7.54
N THR A 53 26.01 29.30 7.09
CA THR A 53 24.59 29.55 7.04
C THR A 53 24.03 28.60 5.99
N GLN A 54 23.75 27.36 6.40
CA GLN A 54 22.92 26.46 5.63
C GLN A 54 21.58 27.18 5.50
N LYS A 55 21.34 27.73 4.32
CA LYS A 55 20.10 28.40 3.97
C LYS A 55 19.02 27.32 4.07
N LEU A 56 18.40 27.21 5.24
CA LEU A 56 17.23 26.36 5.44
C LEU A 56 16.19 26.87 4.46
N SER A 57 16.04 26.16 3.35
CA SER A 57 14.90 26.36 2.46
C SER A 57 13.65 26.30 3.33
N PRO A 58 12.69 27.22 3.14
CA PRO A 58 11.43 27.15 3.86
C PRO A 58 10.83 25.75 3.66
N PRO A 59 10.21 25.16 4.70
CA PRO A 59 9.57 23.87 4.56
C PRO A 59 8.63 23.91 3.36
N ALA A 60 8.62 22.84 2.57
CA ALA A 60 7.74 22.76 1.40
C ALA A 60 6.29 23.12 1.79
N THR A 61 5.53 23.75 0.90
CA THR A 61 4.12 23.99 1.18
C THR A 61 3.33 22.68 1.15
N HIS A 62 2.15 22.63 1.77
CA HIS A 62 1.24 21.49 1.65
C HIS A 62 0.96 21.12 0.18
N GLN A 63 0.70 22.12 -0.67
CA GLN A 63 0.46 21.91 -2.09
C GLN A 63 1.68 21.35 -2.84
N THR A 64 2.89 21.79 -2.47
CA THR A 64 4.14 21.23 -3.00
C THR A 64 4.27 19.75 -2.61
N ARG A 65 3.98 19.39 -1.37
CA ARG A 65 4.04 18.00 -0.89
C ARG A 65 3.02 17.11 -1.60
N VAL A 66 1.79 17.58 -1.81
CA VAL A 66 0.78 16.86 -2.60
C VAL A 66 1.24 16.67 -4.06
N ALA A 67 1.88 17.66 -4.66
CA ALA A 67 2.42 17.53 -6.01
C ALA A 67 3.56 16.49 -6.08
N LEU A 68 4.47 16.48 -5.10
CA LEU A 68 5.52 15.47 -4.97
C LEU A 68 4.92 14.08 -4.79
N PHE A 69 3.95 13.91 -3.91
CA PHE A 69 3.27 12.63 -3.70
C PHE A 69 2.64 12.09 -4.99
N ASN A 70 1.94 12.94 -5.75
CA ASN A 70 1.36 12.53 -7.03
C ASN A 70 2.43 12.11 -8.05
N GLN A 71 3.60 12.73 -8.03
CA GLN A 71 4.73 12.31 -8.86
C GLN A 71 5.26 10.94 -8.41
N ALA A 72 5.37 10.68 -7.10
CA ALA A 72 5.79 9.38 -6.58
C ALA A 72 4.85 8.25 -7.03
N ILE A 73 3.54 8.48 -6.98
CA ILE A 73 2.53 7.51 -7.49
C ILE A 73 2.72 7.27 -8.99
N ALA A 74 2.93 8.32 -9.79
CA ALA A 74 3.18 8.18 -11.22
C ALA A 74 4.46 7.40 -11.52
N ASP A 75 5.49 7.59 -10.70
CA ASP A 75 6.76 6.87 -10.79
C ASP A 75 6.57 5.38 -10.47
N ASP A 76 5.87 5.02 -9.40
CA ASP A 76 5.54 3.62 -9.06
C ASP A 76 4.74 2.93 -10.17
N LEU A 77 3.70 3.60 -10.69
CA LEU A 77 2.88 3.06 -11.80
C LEU A 77 3.69 2.86 -13.09
N SER A 78 4.80 3.59 -13.24
CA SER A 78 5.72 3.50 -14.38
C SER A 78 6.92 2.56 -14.12
N GLY A 79 7.00 1.95 -12.93
CA GLY A 79 8.10 1.08 -12.53
C GLY A 79 9.37 1.80 -12.06
N HIS A 80 9.32 3.13 -11.89
CA HIS A 80 10.41 3.95 -11.36
C HIS A 80 10.41 3.96 -9.81
N ASN A 81 10.29 2.77 -9.20
CA ASN A 81 10.06 2.62 -7.76
C ASN A 81 11.18 3.24 -6.90
N GLN A 82 12.43 3.27 -7.39
CA GLN A 82 13.54 3.94 -6.69
C GLN A 82 13.40 5.47 -6.66
N ALA A 83 12.82 6.07 -7.71
CA ALA A 83 12.54 7.50 -7.75
C ALA A 83 11.38 7.84 -6.80
N ALA A 84 10.29 7.07 -6.87
CA ALA A 84 9.16 7.18 -5.95
C ALA A 84 9.60 7.06 -4.48
N ARG A 85 10.51 6.12 -4.18
CA ARG A 85 11.01 5.90 -2.81
C ARG A 85 11.65 7.14 -2.20
N LYS A 86 12.48 7.86 -2.97
CA LYS A 86 13.13 9.09 -2.49
C LYS A 86 12.09 10.13 -2.07
N VAL A 87 11.01 10.24 -2.82
CA VAL A 87 9.91 11.15 -2.51
C VAL A 87 9.14 10.69 -1.28
N TYR A 88 8.83 9.39 -1.13
CA TYR A 88 8.20 8.88 0.09
C TYR A 88 9.05 9.11 1.34
N ASP A 89 10.37 8.93 1.23
CA ASP A 89 11.32 9.22 2.31
C ASP A 89 11.29 10.70 2.69
N GLU A 90 11.29 11.60 1.70
CA GLU A 90 11.21 13.06 1.92
C GLU A 90 9.89 13.49 2.58
N LEU A 91 8.78 12.86 2.20
CA LEU A 91 7.45 13.20 2.70
C LEU A 91 7.11 12.57 4.05
N THR A 92 7.94 11.64 4.53
CA THR A 92 7.76 10.99 5.84
C THR A 92 7.88 12.01 6.97
N GLY A 93 6.92 12.01 7.91
CA GLY A 93 6.87 12.96 9.02
C GLY A 93 6.23 14.31 8.67
N SER A 94 5.75 14.48 7.44
CA SER A 94 4.97 15.66 7.03
C SER A 94 3.48 15.56 7.41
N ASP A 95 2.73 16.63 7.16
CA ASP A 95 1.27 16.69 7.33
C ASP A 95 0.48 15.73 6.44
N ILE A 96 1.09 15.18 5.38
CA ILE A 96 0.48 14.17 4.50
C ILE A 96 0.99 12.75 4.77
N SER A 97 1.68 12.52 5.91
CA SER A 97 2.26 11.21 6.23
C SER A 97 1.24 10.07 6.23
N ALA A 98 0.00 10.34 6.65
CA ALA A 98 -1.07 9.35 6.63
C ALA A 98 -1.45 8.95 5.18
N ASP A 99 -1.57 9.95 4.29
CA ASP A 99 -1.95 9.73 2.88
C ASP A 99 -0.90 8.93 2.10
N ILE A 100 0.38 9.08 2.44
CA ILE A 100 1.50 8.40 1.76
C ILE A 100 1.79 7.01 2.31
N ALA A 101 1.25 6.65 3.49
CA ALA A 101 1.71 5.48 4.24
C ALA A 101 1.49 4.16 3.48
N VAL A 102 0.30 3.96 2.92
CA VAL A 102 -0.03 2.76 2.14
C VAL A 102 0.80 2.69 0.84
N PRO A 103 0.85 3.73 -0.03
CA PRO A 103 1.70 3.71 -1.21
C PRO A 103 3.20 3.47 -0.92
N SER A 104 3.72 4.11 0.13
CA SER A 104 5.12 3.93 0.55
C SER A 104 5.42 2.49 0.98
N ALA A 105 4.48 1.82 1.66
CA ALA A 105 4.60 0.42 2.03
C ALA A 105 4.59 -0.50 0.79
N ILE A 106 3.71 -0.26 -0.18
CA ILE A 106 3.69 -1.01 -1.45
C ILE A 106 4.98 -0.79 -2.25
N ASN A 107 5.50 0.43 -2.28
CA ASN A 107 6.77 0.75 -2.91
C ASN A 107 7.93 -0.09 -2.33
N LEU A 108 7.97 -0.32 -1.01
CA LEU A 108 8.95 -1.21 -0.39
C LEU A 108 8.85 -2.63 -0.93
N VAL A 109 7.64 -3.16 -1.13
CA VAL A 109 7.43 -4.47 -1.79
C VAL A 109 7.94 -4.45 -3.23
N ALA A 110 7.63 -3.39 -3.98
CA ALA A 110 8.04 -3.24 -5.37
C ALA A 110 9.58 -3.20 -5.54
N LEU A 111 10.28 -2.71 -4.51
CA LEU A 111 11.74 -2.70 -4.37
C LEU A 111 12.34 -3.99 -3.80
N GLY A 112 11.53 -4.95 -3.37
CA GLY A 112 11.99 -6.19 -2.73
C GLY A 112 12.50 -6.00 -1.31
N LYS A 113 12.22 -4.86 -0.66
CA LYS A 113 12.58 -4.57 0.73
C LYS A 113 11.52 -5.15 1.68
N PHE A 114 11.37 -6.48 1.70
CA PHE A 114 10.24 -7.14 2.35
C PHE A 114 10.19 -6.92 3.86
N ASP A 115 11.31 -6.99 4.58
CA ASP A 115 11.34 -6.74 6.04
C ASP A 115 10.89 -5.32 6.41
N ALA A 116 11.16 -4.34 5.54
CA ALA A 116 10.72 -2.97 5.74
C ALA A 116 9.24 -2.81 5.40
N ALA A 117 8.76 -3.51 4.36
CA ALA A 117 7.35 -3.51 3.99
C ALA A 117 6.49 -4.15 5.10
N GLU A 118 6.94 -5.28 5.65
CA GLU A 118 6.28 -5.97 6.77
C GLU A 118 6.06 -5.02 7.95
N LYS A 119 7.13 -4.37 8.43
CA LYS A 119 7.02 -3.38 9.52
C LYS A 119 6.07 -2.24 9.21
N ALA A 120 6.02 -1.78 7.96
CA ALA A 120 5.10 -0.73 7.54
C ALA A 120 3.64 -1.21 7.57
N PHE A 121 3.37 -2.42 7.10
CA PHE A 121 2.03 -3.01 7.13
C PHE A 121 1.59 -3.41 8.53
N ASP A 122 2.49 -3.80 9.43
CA ASP A 122 2.17 -3.98 10.85
C ASP A 122 1.65 -2.68 11.48
N GLY A 123 2.31 -1.56 11.18
CA GLY A 123 1.85 -0.24 11.61
C GLY A 123 0.48 0.12 11.04
N LEU A 124 0.24 -0.17 9.76
CA LEU A 124 -1.04 0.11 9.08
C LEU A 124 -2.19 -0.76 9.57
N ALA A 125 -1.93 -2.03 9.87
CA ALA A 125 -2.90 -2.99 10.41
C ALA A 125 -3.39 -2.59 11.81
N ALA A 126 -2.60 -1.82 12.57
CA ALA A 126 -2.98 -1.35 13.91
C ALA A 126 -3.80 -0.05 13.91
N ILE A 127 -4.05 0.57 12.75
CA ILE A 127 -4.79 1.83 12.65
C ILE A 127 -6.30 1.57 12.69
N ALA A 128 -7.06 2.48 13.30
CA ALA A 128 -8.51 2.35 13.47
C ALA A 128 -9.34 2.42 12.16
N ASP A 129 -8.76 2.89 11.07
CA ASP A 129 -9.42 2.92 9.76
C ASP A 129 -9.51 1.48 9.22
N ALA A 130 -10.72 0.92 9.24
CA ALA A 130 -10.97 -0.46 8.83
C ALA A 130 -10.51 -0.74 7.39
N ARG A 131 -10.65 0.21 6.47
CA ARG A 131 -10.24 0.00 5.08
C ARG A 131 -8.72 -0.13 4.96
N VAL A 132 -7.99 0.73 5.67
CA VAL A 132 -6.52 0.68 5.70
C VAL A 132 -6.04 -0.59 6.40
N SER A 133 -6.63 -0.91 7.55
CA SER A 133 -6.31 -2.09 8.34
C SER A 133 -6.56 -3.39 7.58
N ASP A 134 -7.74 -3.56 6.99
CA ASP A 134 -8.12 -4.76 6.21
C ASP A 134 -7.17 -4.98 5.03
N TYR A 135 -6.84 -3.90 4.32
CA TYR A 135 -5.91 -3.95 3.20
C TYR A 135 -4.47 -4.29 3.65
N ALA A 136 -4.04 -3.76 4.80
CA ALA A 136 -2.74 -4.09 5.39
C ALA A 136 -2.65 -5.56 5.83
N HIS A 137 -3.73 -6.12 6.38
CA HIS A 137 -3.80 -7.55 6.71
C HIS A 137 -3.58 -8.43 5.47
N LEU A 138 -4.17 -8.08 4.31
CA LEU A 138 -3.93 -8.81 3.06
C LEU A 138 -2.46 -8.77 2.63
N TRP A 139 -1.80 -7.62 2.79
CA TRP A 139 -0.38 -7.48 2.54
C TRP A 139 0.49 -8.32 3.48
N GLN A 140 0.17 -8.38 4.78
CA GLN A 140 0.86 -9.25 5.73
C GLN A 140 0.74 -10.73 5.33
N LEU A 141 -0.46 -11.17 4.92
CA LEU A 141 -0.67 -12.54 4.44
C LEU A 141 0.16 -12.84 3.18
N TRP A 142 0.17 -11.90 2.23
CA TRP A 142 0.96 -12.03 1.00
C TRP A 142 2.46 -12.06 1.27
N LEU A 143 2.96 -11.17 2.14
CA LEU A 143 4.37 -11.08 2.51
C LEU A 143 4.81 -12.36 3.21
N SER A 144 4.05 -12.82 4.21
CA SER A 144 4.31 -14.08 4.92
C SER A 144 4.42 -15.25 3.92
N ALA A 145 3.49 -15.35 2.98
CA ALA A 145 3.56 -16.38 1.94
C ALA A 145 4.79 -16.21 1.01
N ARG A 146 5.08 -14.97 0.58
CA ARG A 146 6.15 -14.64 -0.38
C ARG A 146 7.53 -14.94 0.16
N THR A 147 7.78 -14.65 1.43
CA THR A 147 9.10 -14.70 2.07
C THR A 147 9.34 -16.00 2.83
N HIS A 148 8.32 -16.84 3.00
CA HIS A 148 8.45 -18.11 3.71
C HIS A 148 9.53 -19.04 3.13
N ALA A 149 10.54 -19.34 3.94
CA ALA A 149 11.65 -20.22 3.60
C ALA A 149 11.46 -21.68 4.09
N GLY A 150 10.33 -22.00 4.73
CA GLY A 150 10.07 -23.30 5.36
C GLY A 150 9.22 -24.27 4.52
N LYS A 151 8.81 -25.38 5.15
CA LYS A 151 7.96 -26.41 4.53
C LYS A 151 6.54 -25.86 4.26
N PRO A 152 5.83 -26.34 3.21
CA PRO A 152 4.47 -25.91 2.92
C PRO A 152 3.48 -26.06 4.10
N ALA A 153 3.62 -27.12 4.90
CA ALA A 153 2.77 -27.32 6.07
C ALA A 153 2.98 -26.25 7.16
N SER A 154 4.21 -25.79 7.36
CA SER A 154 4.50 -24.69 8.31
C SER A 154 3.88 -23.37 7.86
N LEU A 155 3.96 -23.05 6.56
CA LEU A 155 3.31 -21.87 6.00
C LEU A 155 1.79 -21.91 6.20
N LYS A 156 1.15 -23.06 5.93
CA LYS A 156 -0.30 -23.20 6.13
C LYS A 156 -0.69 -22.97 7.59
N LYS A 157 0.10 -23.48 8.54
CA LYS A 157 -0.13 -23.26 9.96
C LYS A 157 0.02 -21.78 10.33
N GLU A 158 1.08 -21.14 9.84
CA GLU A 158 1.35 -19.72 10.05
C GLU A 158 0.21 -18.83 9.52
N LEU A 159 -0.22 -19.02 8.27
CA LEU A 159 -1.33 -18.28 7.68
C LEU A 159 -2.65 -18.53 8.43
N ALA A 160 -2.90 -19.76 8.88
CA ALA A 160 -4.08 -20.07 9.69
C ALA A 160 -4.05 -19.36 11.06
N MET A 161 -2.87 -19.16 11.65
CA MET A 161 -2.73 -18.39 12.89
C MET A 161 -2.88 -16.89 12.63
N LEU A 162 -2.23 -16.34 11.60
CA LEU A 162 -2.36 -14.91 11.24
C LEU A 162 -3.81 -14.53 10.95
N THR A 163 -4.55 -15.38 10.23
CA THR A 163 -5.97 -15.14 9.92
C THR A 163 -6.92 -15.39 11.10
N SER A 164 -6.44 -15.88 12.25
CA SER A 164 -7.28 -16.15 13.41
C SER A 164 -7.72 -14.84 14.06
N GLY A 165 -8.98 -14.44 13.82
CA GLY A 165 -9.56 -13.21 14.36
C GLY A 165 -9.46 -12.01 13.41
N MET A 166 -9.00 -12.22 12.18
CA MET A 166 -9.16 -11.23 11.12
C MET A 166 -10.58 -11.33 10.55
N ASP A 167 -11.29 -10.21 10.58
CA ASP A 167 -12.55 -10.01 9.87
C ASP A 167 -12.42 -8.74 9.05
N ALA A 168 -12.71 -8.84 7.75
CA ALA A 168 -12.73 -7.70 6.85
C ALA A 168 -14.14 -7.15 6.66
N SER A 169 -14.20 -5.83 6.53
CA SER A 169 -15.42 -5.07 6.23
C SER A 169 -15.99 -5.38 4.85
N SER A 170 -15.12 -5.68 3.86
CA SER A 170 -15.53 -6.01 2.49
C SER A 170 -15.70 -7.52 2.28
N PRO A 171 -16.79 -7.98 1.62
CA PRO A 171 -16.96 -9.39 1.25
C PRO A 171 -15.81 -9.97 0.41
N SER A 172 -15.22 -9.20 -0.51
CA SER A 172 -14.10 -9.67 -1.34
C SER A 172 -12.83 -9.87 -0.51
N GLN A 173 -12.57 -8.98 0.44
CA GLN A 173 -11.43 -9.07 1.36
C GLN A 173 -11.61 -10.20 2.35
N GLN A 174 -12.82 -10.41 2.86
CA GLN A 174 -13.12 -11.56 3.71
C GLN A 174 -12.91 -12.88 2.95
N ALA A 175 -13.28 -12.94 1.67
CA ALA A 175 -13.02 -14.11 0.84
C ALA A 175 -11.51 -14.35 0.64
N LEU A 176 -10.70 -13.30 0.50
CA LEU A 176 -9.23 -13.41 0.43
C LEU A 176 -8.64 -13.91 1.75
N ILE A 177 -9.06 -13.38 2.90
CA ILE A 177 -8.64 -13.88 4.22
C ILE A 177 -8.97 -15.37 4.35
N ARG A 178 -10.19 -15.76 3.97
CA ARG A 178 -10.60 -17.17 3.97
C ARG A 178 -9.76 -18.04 3.04
N LEU A 179 -9.41 -17.54 1.85
CA LEU A 179 -8.52 -18.23 0.93
C LEU A 179 -7.15 -18.52 1.58
N TYR A 180 -6.51 -17.51 2.17
CA TYR A 180 -5.21 -17.67 2.82
C TYR A 180 -5.27 -18.55 4.09
N SER A 181 -6.38 -18.54 4.81
CA SER A 181 -6.62 -19.45 5.96
C SER A 181 -6.84 -20.92 5.56
N GLY A 182 -7.03 -21.21 4.27
CA GLY A 182 -7.39 -22.54 3.76
C GLY A 182 -8.87 -22.90 3.92
N LYS A 183 -9.74 -21.93 4.27
CA LYS A 183 -11.20 -22.09 4.45
C LYS A 183 -12.04 -21.47 3.34
N GLY A 184 -11.40 -21.14 2.22
CA GLY A 184 -11.98 -20.48 1.06
C GLY A 184 -11.42 -21.02 -0.25
N SER A 185 -11.90 -20.46 -1.37
CA SER A 185 -11.47 -20.85 -2.71
C SER A 185 -11.26 -19.62 -3.59
N THR A 186 -10.54 -19.81 -4.69
CA THR A 186 -10.32 -18.75 -5.68
C THR A 186 -11.63 -18.27 -6.29
N GLU A 187 -12.58 -19.18 -6.51
CA GLU A 187 -13.91 -18.89 -7.08
C GLU A 187 -14.73 -18.01 -6.14
N ALA A 188 -14.66 -18.27 -4.82
CA ALA A 188 -15.38 -17.49 -3.83
C ALA A 188 -14.93 -16.02 -3.80
N VAL A 189 -13.63 -15.75 -4.03
CA VAL A 189 -13.09 -14.39 -4.11
C VAL A 189 -13.71 -13.62 -5.28
N PHE A 190 -13.69 -14.20 -6.48
CA PHE A 190 -14.22 -13.52 -7.66
C PHE A 190 -15.76 -13.48 -7.68
N ALA A 191 -16.44 -14.46 -7.06
CA ALA A 191 -17.87 -14.42 -6.86
C ALA A 191 -18.30 -13.24 -5.96
N ALA A 192 -17.52 -12.94 -4.92
CA ALA A 192 -17.78 -11.79 -4.06
C ALA A 192 -17.66 -10.45 -4.82
N ILE A 193 -16.73 -10.35 -5.77
CA ILE A 193 -16.58 -9.18 -6.64
C ILE A 193 -17.73 -9.07 -7.65
N ALA A 194 -18.13 -10.20 -8.26
CA ALA A 194 -19.24 -10.23 -9.20
C ALA A 194 -20.58 -9.87 -8.55
N ALA A 195 -20.73 -10.12 -7.25
CA ALA A 195 -21.89 -9.75 -6.46
C ALA A 195 -21.93 -8.27 -6.02
N MET A 196 -20.87 -7.49 -6.31
CA MET A 196 -20.87 -6.06 -6.01
C MET A 196 -21.94 -5.32 -6.84
N PRO A 197 -22.63 -4.31 -6.28
CA PRO A 197 -23.62 -3.54 -7.01
C PRO A 197 -23.10 -2.98 -8.35
N GLY A 198 -23.95 -3.04 -9.39
CA GLY A 198 -23.58 -2.66 -10.75
C GLY A 198 -23.21 -1.18 -10.93
N THR A 199 -23.61 -0.30 -9.99
CA THR A 199 -23.34 1.15 -10.03
C THR A 199 -21.89 1.53 -9.74
N ASP A 200 -21.09 0.60 -9.22
CA ASP A 200 -19.78 0.90 -8.63
C ASP A 200 -18.64 0.38 -9.50
N GLU A 201 -18.65 0.67 -10.81
CA GLU A 201 -17.69 0.13 -11.80
C GLU A 201 -16.23 0.34 -11.39
N LEU A 202 -15.88 1.55 -10.92
CA LEU A 202 -14.52 1.84 -10.50
C LEU A 202 -14.13 1.01 -9.27
N GLN A 203 -15.02 0.93 -8.28
CA GLN A 203 -14.79 0.14 -7.08
C GLN A 203 -14.67 -1.35 -7.40
N ARG A 204 -15.44 -1.84 -8.38
CA ARG A 204 -15.35 -3.22 -8.86
C ARG A 204 -14.00 -3.49 -9.52
N ARG A 205 -13.48 -2.55 -10.32
CA ARG A 205 -12.15 -2.67 -10.93
C ARG A 205 -11.03 -2.59 -9.90
N ASP A 206 -11.20 -1.78 -8.86
CA ASP A 206 -10.27 -1.73 -7.72
C ASP A 206 -10.24 -3.08 -7.00
N ALA A 207 -11.41 -3.59 -6.60
CA ALA A 207 -11.55 -4.88 -5.95
C ALA A 207 -11.04 -6.03 -6.81
N LEU A 208 -11.30 -6.02 -8.13
CA LEU A 208 -10.77 -6.99 -9.07
C LEU A 208 -9.24 -6.95 -9.13
N THR A 209 -8.65 -5.75 -9.11
CA THR A 209 -7.18 -5.60 -9.18
C THR A 209 -6.52 -6.12 -7.91
N GLU A 210 -7.05 -5.74 -6.75
CA GLU A 210 -6.65 -6.24 -5.44
C GLU A 210 -6.76 -7.77 -5.37
N ALA A 211 -7.93 -8.32 -5.72
CA ALA A 211 -8.18 -9.76 -5.71
C ALA A 211 -7.30 -10.52 -6.67
N THR A 212 -7.04 -9.97 -7.87
CA THR A 212 -6.14 -10.58 -8.85
C THR A 212 -4.72 -10.68 -8.26
N PHE A 213 -4.23 -9.61 -7.65
CA PHE A 213 -2.91 -9.59 -7.03
C PHE A 213 -2.79 -10.60 -5.89
N PHE A 214 -3.69 -10.54 -4.91
CA PHE A 214 -3.61 -11.39 -3.72
C PHE A 214 -3.91 -12.86 -4.02
N THR A 215 -4.87 -13.15 -4.90
CA THR A 215 -5.17 -14.53 -5.32
C THR A 215 -4.01 -15.12 -6.12
N GLY A 216 -3.40 -14.34 -7.00
CA GLY A 216 -2.21 -14.78 -7.74
C GLY A 216 -0.99 -15.00 -6.83
N GLY A 217 -0.84 -14.19 -5.78
CA GLY A 217 0.14 -14.42 -4.71
C GLY A 217 -0.10 -15.74 -3.98
N TYR A 218 -1.35 -16.02 -3.59
CA TYR A 218 -1.74 -17.29 -2.97
C TYR A 218 -1.40 -18.48 -3.88
N LEU A 219 -1.79 -18.40 -5.16
CA LEU A 219 -1.54 -19.47 -6.12
C LEU A 219 -0.05 -19.75 -6.28
N GLN A 220 0.80 -18.72 -6.38
CA GLN A 220 2.26 -18.88 -6.50
C GLN A 220 2.91 -19.43 -5.23
N TYR A 221 2.60 -18.83 -4.08
CA TYR A 221 3.43 -19.01 -2.89
C TYR A 221 2.84 -20.01 -1.89
N VAL A 222 1.52 -20.12 -1.81
CA VAL A 222 0.84 -21.04 -0.90
C VAL A 222 0.48 -22.34 -1.62
N ALA A 223 -0.24 -22.24 -2.75
CA ALA A 223 -0.68 -23.41 -3.50
C ALA A 223 0.41 -24.00 -4.41
N ARG A 224 1.51 -23.26 -4.65
CA ARG A 224 2.63 -23.65 -5.54
C ARG A 224 2.15 -24.00 -6.96
N ASN A 225 1.10 -23.34 -7.42
CA ASN A 225 0.50 -23.52 -8.73
C ASN A 225 0.76 -22.30 -9.64
N ASN A 226 2.01 -22.20 -10.10
CA ASN A 226 2.47 -21.11 -10.98
C ASN A 226 1.69 -21.04 -12.31
N LYS A 227 1.24 -22.20 -12.83
CA LYS A 227 0.42 -22.25 -14.05
C LYS A 227 -0.94 -21.57 -13.84
N ALA A 228 -1.62 -21.88 -12.74
CA ALA A 228 -2.88 -21.24 -12.40
C ALA A 228 -2.72 -19.74 -12.10
N ALA A 229 -1.64 -19.37 -11.40
CA ALA A 229 -1.35 -17.96 -11.14
C ALA A 229 -1.15 -17.16 -12.44
N LEU A 230 -0.36 -17.68 -13.37
CA LEU A 230 -0.15 -17.02 -14.65
C LEU A 230 -1.45 -16.93 -15.46
N GLY A 231 -2.22 -18.02 -15.53
CA GLY A 231 -3.52 -18.01 -16.22
C GLY A 231 -4.52 -17.02 -15.61
N LEU A 232 -4.49 -16.82 -14.29
CA LEU A 232 -5.25 -15.76 -13.63
C LEU A 232 -4.79 -14.37 -14.09
N TYR A 233 -3.49 -14.08 -14.06
CA TYR A 233 -2.98 -12.77 -14.47
C TYR A 233 -3.27 -12.45 -15.93
N GLU A 234 -3.09 -13.42 -16.83
CA GLU A 234 -3.37 -13.28 -18.26
C GLU A 234 -4.86 -13.03 -18.53
N ARG A 235 -5.74 -13.69 -17.78
CA ARG A 235 -7.20 -13.55 -17.94
C ARG A 235 -7.69 -12.16 -17.50
N GLU A 236 -7.19 -11.64 -16.39
CA GLU A 236 -7.71 -10.40 -15.81
C GLU A 236 -7.00 -9.12 -16.28
N GLN A 237 -5.83 -9.21 -16.95
CA GLN A 237 -4.95 -8.06 -17.26
C GLN A 237 -5.63 -6.84 -17.91
N ASN A 238 -6.64 -7.07 -18.76
CA ASN A 238 -7.34 -6.01 -19.50
C ASN A 238 -8.44 -5.31 -18.68
N GLN A 239 -8.82 -5.90 -17.55
CA GLN A 239 -9.90 -5.43 -16.68
C GLN A 239 -9.39 -4.68 -15.45
N LEU A 240 -8.10 -4.86 -15.12
CA LEU A 240 -7.46 -4.21 -13.97
C LEU A 240 -7.59 -2.69 -14.03
N ASN A 241 -7.68 -2.05 -12.86
CA ASN A 241 -7.59 -0.61 -12.75
C ASN A 241 -6.17 -0.15 -13.13
N SER A 242 -6.07 0.72 -14.13
CA SER A 242 -4.82 1.30 -14.60
C SER A 242 -4.08 2.13 -13.56
N THR A 243 -4.76 2.62 -12.52
CA THR A 243 -4.17 3.47 -11.47
C THR A 243 -3.92 2.74 -10.15
N SER A 244 -4.12 1.41 -10.10
CA SER A 244 -3.80 0.59 -8.92
C SER A 244 -2.29 0.34 -8.83
N LEU A 245 -1.72 0.43 -7.63
CA LEU A 245 -0.29 0.17 -7.38
C LEU A 245 0.08 -1.31 -7.49
N GLU A 246 -0.90 -2.22 -7.39
CA GLU A 246 -0.75 -3.65 -7.59
C GLU A 246 -0.63 -4.02 -9.07
N ARG A 247 -1.19 -3.21 -9.98
CA ARG A 247 -1.14 -3.50 -11.41
C ARG A 247 0.29 -3.70 -11.95
N PRO A 248 1.27 -2.80 -11.70
CA PRO A 248 2.65 -3.05 -12.12
C PRO A 248 3.26 -4.30 -11.45
N LEU A 249 2.84 -4.64 -10.23
CA LEU A 249 3.28 -5.87 -9.54
C LEU A 249 2.70 -7.13 -10.19
N ILE A 250 1.42 -7.12 -10.58
CA ILE A 250 0.78 -8.18 -11.35
C ILE A 250 1.51 -8.40 -12.67
N ILE A 251 1.77 -7.32 -13.42
CA ILE A 251 2.48 -7.37 -14.72
C ILE A 251 3.87 -7.98 -14.54
N LYS A 252 4.62 -7.52 -13.54
CA LYS A 252 5.96 -8.05 -13.22
C LYS A 252 5.92 -9.54 -12.84
N ALA A 253 4.93 -9.95 -12.05
CA ALA A 253 4.74 -11.34 -11.66
C ALA A 253 4.41 -12.23 -12.87
N ALA A 254 3.48 -11.81 -13.73
CA ALA A 254 3.13 -12.51 -14.96
C ALA A 254 4.34 -12.69 -15.88
N ALA A 255 5.09 -11.61 -16.14
CA ALA A 255 6.30 -11.65 -16.95
C ALA A 255 7.36 -12.61 -16.37
N SER A 256 7.55 -12.61 -15.05
CA SER A 256 8.49 -13.50 -14.38
C SER A 256 8.08 -14.98 -14.50
N LEU A 257 6.79 -15.28 -14.34
CA LEU A 257 6.25 -16.62 -14.50
C LEU A 257 6.31 -17.11 -15.94
N GLN A 258 6.14 -16.21 -16.91
CA GLN A 258 6.27 -16.52 -18.33
C GLN A 258 7.72 -16.83 -18.70
N ALA A 259 8.68 -16.04 -18.20
CA ALA A 259 10.10 -16.28 -18.42
C ALA A 259 10.56 -17.64 -17.85
N ALA A 260 10.01 -18.07 -16.71
CA ALA A 260 10.33 -19.34 -16.08
C ALA A 260 9.74 -20.60 -16.76
N LYS A 261 8.93 -20.44 -17.84
CA LYS A 261 8.46 -21.57 -18.67
C LYS A 261 9.52 -22.08 -19.64
N HIS A 262 10.59 -21.32 -19.85
CA HIS A 262 11.69 -21.58 -20.78
C HIS A 262 12.99 -21.83 -20.03
#